data_AF-A0A850ESD1-F1
#
_entry.id   AF-A0A850ESD1-F1
#
_cell.length_a   1.000
_cell.length_b   1.000
_cell.length_c   1.000
_cell.angle_alpha   90.00
_cell.angle_beta   90.00
_cell.angle_gamma   90.00
#
_symmetry.space_group_name_H-M   'P 1'
#
loop_
_entity.id
_entity.type
_entity.pdbx_description
1 polymer ?
#
loop_
_entity_poly.entity_id
_entity_poly.type
_entity_poly.pdbx_seq_one_letter_code
_entity_poly.pdbx_strand_id
1 'polypeptide(L)'
;MGALLGKKEVLKLGRRQVTVPKLTRNRMKKLTDHIGTIGNFLVQLFLTPETDRSVFIVAGADVAIDEIYELTSLLSDIDIEELSEHASLAECSEYLKLAWEKNDMNAALKNLTGLIPPAAQQFVQSIVKRMNQALQEQ
;
A
#
# COMPACT_ATOMS: atom_id res chain seq x y z
N MET A 1 -20.35 -7.10 28.48
CA MET A 1 -19.35 -6.14 27.97
C MET A 1 -18.18 -6.92 27.40
N GLY A 2 -18.25 -7.28 26.11
CA GLY A 2 -17.23 -8.08 25.43
C GLY A 2 -16.26 -7.18 24.69
N ALA A 3 -14.99 -7.29 25.04
CA ALA A 3 -13.81 -6.61 24.51
C ALA A 3 -13.95 -5.91 23.15
N LEU A 4 -13.82 -4.58 23.15
CA LEU A 4 -13.30 -3.84 22.00
C LEU A 4 -11.92 -4.40 21.69
N LEU A 5 -11.77 -5.12 20.58
CA LEU A 5 -10.49 -5.43 19.96
C LEU A 5 -9.78 -4.09 19.70
N GLY A 6 -8.96 -3.64 20.66
CA GLY A 6 -8.10 -2.49 20.47
C GLY A 6 -7.17 -2.79 19.31
N LYS A 7 -7.33 -2.07 18.18
CA LYS A 7 -6.42 -2.12 17.04
C LYS A 7 -4.99 -2.07 17.61
N LYS A 8 -4.14 -3.06 17.33
CA LYS A 8 -2.73 -3.07 17.74
C LYS A 8 -2.10 -1.75 17.32
N GLU A 9 -1.91 -0.83 18.27
CA GLU A 9 -1.31 0.48 17.97
C GLU A 9 0.20 0.38 17.83
N VAL A 10 0.79 -0.66 18.43
CA VAL A 10 2.22 -0.94 18.45
C VAL A 10 2.48 -2.25 17.72
N LEU A 11 3.38 -2.21 16.74
CA LEU A 11 3.80 -3.34 15.92
C LEU A 11 5.31 -3.51 16.03
N LYS A 12 5.79 -4.71 15.69
CA LYS A 12 7.21 -4.98 15.56
C LYS A 12 7.58 -4.88 14.08
N LEU A 13 8.57 -4.05 13.77
CA LEU A 13 9.24 -4.00 12.47
C LEU A 13 10.69 -4.38 12.70
N GLY A 14 11.04 -5.62 12.38
CA GLY A 14 12.35 -6.17 12.66
C GLY A 14 12.70 -6.10 14.15
N ARG A 15 13.68 -5.27 14.52
CA ARG A 15 14.08 -5.12 15.94
C ARG A 15 13.36 -3.99 16.68
N ARG A 16 12.59 -3.16 15.97
CA ARG A 16 11.95 -1.96 16.55
C ARG A 16 10.48 -2.19 16.85
N GLN A 17 10.00 -1.53 17.91
CA GLN A 17 8.58 -1.33 18.12
C GLN A 17 8.18 0.02 17.51
N VAL A 18 7.14 0.01 16.70
CA VAL A 18 6.65 1.19 15.98
C VAL A 18 5.17 1.39 16.20
N THR A 19 4.72 2.63 16.08
CA THR A 19 3.29 2.93 16.03
C THR A 19 2.85 3.26 14.61
N VAL A 20 1.61 2.91 14.29
CA VAL A 20 1.03 3.24 12.99
C VAL A 20 0.65 4.73 12.97
N PRO A 21 1.24 5.56 12.08
CA PRO A 21 1.01 6.99 12.08
C PRO A 21 -0.33 7.35 11.45
N LYS A 22 -0.82 8.55 11.76
CA LYS A 22 -1.85 9.20 10.95
C LYS A 22 -1.22 9.74 9.67
N LEU A 23 -1.84 9.49 8.52
CA LEU A 23 -1.46 9.98 7.21
C LEU A 23 -1.90 11.43 7.05
N THR A 24 -1.14 12.33 7.66
CA THR A 24 -1.30 13.78 7.49
C THR A 24 -0.91 14.20 6.08
N ARG A 25 -1.30 15.42 5.67
CA ARG A 25 -0.93 16.00 4.37
C ARG A 25 0.55 15.82 4.02
N ASN A 26 1.45 16.04 4.98
CA ASN A 26 2.88 15.94 4.74
C ASN A 26 3.33 14.49 4.47
N ARG A 27 2.81 13.51 5.23
CA ARG A 27 3.12 12.09 4.98
C ARG A 27 2.49 11.62 3.67
N MET A 28 1.25 12.03 3.37
CA MET A 28 0.58 11.73 2.10
C MET A 28 1.33 12.30 0.90
N LYS A 29 1.83 13.53 0.98
CA LYS A 29 2.63 14.12 -0.09
C LYS A 29 3.90 13.30 -0.36
N LYS A 30 4.63 12.92 0.70
CA LYS A 30 5.82 12.08 0.55
C LYS A 30 5.49 10.70 -0.05
N LEU A 31 4.35 10.11 0.32
CA LEU A 31 3.87 8.86 -0.29
C LEU A 31 3.60 9.04 -1.78
N THR A 32 2.86 10.07 -2.19
CA THR A 32 2.56 10.29 -3.61
C THR A 32 3.79 10.61 -4.45
N ASP A 33 4.81 11.21 -3.84
CA ASP A 33 6.10 11.46 -4.49
C ASP A 33 6.91 10.16 -4.70
N HIS A 34 6.58 9.06 -3.99
CA HIS A 34 7.20 7.73 -4.12
C HIS A 34 6.37 6.70 -4.91
N ILE A 35 5.03 6.77 -4.88
CA ILE A 35 4.09 5.75 -5.46
C ILE A 35 4.06 5.70 -7.02
N GLY A 36 4.96 6.41 -7.70
CA GLY A 36 4.99 6.44 -9.17
C GLY A 36 5.22 5.06 -9.83
N THR A 37 5.90 4.14 -9.13
CA THR A 37 6.50 2.96 -9.75
C THR A 37 5.58 1.73 -9.72
N ILE A 38 4.96 1.36 -8.57
CA ILE A 38 3.98 0.26 -8.48
C ILE A 38 2.78 0.53 -9.40
N GLY A 39 2.30 1.78 -9.46
CA GLY A 39 1.20 2.15 -10.34
C GLY A 39 1.52 1.90 -11.81
N ASN A 40 2.72 2.29 -12.25
CA ASN A 40 3.24 2.02 -13.59
C ASN A 40 3.45 0.51 -13.82
N PHE A 41 3.92 -0.22 -12.81
CA PHE A 41 4.16 -1.65 -12.87
C PHE A 41 2.85 -2.44 -13.07
N LEU A 42 1.79 -2.08 -12.36
CA LEU A 42 0.46 -2.67 -12.53
C LEU A 42 -0.13 -2.40 -13.91
N VAL A 43 0.09 -1.20 -14.46
CA VAL A 43 -0.30 -0.86 -15.83
C VAL A 43 0.47 -1.72 -16.84
N GLN A 44 1.78 -1.86 -16.67
CA GLN A 44 2.61 -2.68 -17.56
C GLN A 44 2.28 -4.18 -17.48
N LEU A 45 2.02 -4.72 -16.29
CA LEU A 45 1.56 -6.10 -16.11
C LEU A 45 0.26 -6.37 -16.89
N PHE A 46 -0.68 -5.42 -16.85
CA PHE A 46 -1.95 -5.53 -17.56
C PHE A 46 -1.77 -5.52 -19.09
N LEU A 47 -0.80 -4.75 -19.58
CA LEU A 47 -0.45 -4.67 -21.00
C LEU A 47 0.44 -5.83 -21.47
N THR A 48 1.02 -6.59 -20.53
CA THR A 48 1.88 -7.74 -20.83
C THR A 48 1.04 -8.92 -21.33
N PRO A 49 1.41 -9.55 -22.48
CA PRO A 49 0.79 -10.77 -22.99
C PRO A 49 0.80 -11.88 -21.95
N GLU A 50 -0.25 -12.72 -21.89
CA GLU A 50 -0.40 -13.72 -20.81
C GLU A 50 0.76 -14.70 -20.72
N THR A 51 1.39 -15.04 -21.85
CA THR A 51 2.56 -15.92 -21.93
C THR A 51 3.77 -15.38 -21.20
N ASP A 52 3.86 -14.06 -21.05
CA ASP A 52 5.02 -13.35 -20.51
C ASP A 52 4.74 -12.78 -19.11
N ARG A 53 3.50 -12.88 -18.63
CA ARG A 53 3.08 -12.32 -17.33
C ARG A 53 3.79 -12.97 -16.15
N SER A 54 4.08 -14.27 -16.19
CA SER A 54 4.81 -14.93 -15.10
C SER A 54 6.23 -14.40 -14.97
N VAL A 55 6.91 -14.16 -16.09
CA VAL A 55 8.25 -13.54 -16.15
C VAL A 55 8.17 -12.09 -15.68
N PHE A 56 7.14 -11.35 -16.11
CA PHE A 56 6.90 -9.98 -15.68
C PHE A 56 6.56 -9.86 -14.20
N ILE A 57 5.77 -10.79 -13.63
CA ILE A 57 5.45 -10.86 -12.20
C ILE A 57 6.71 -11.11 -11.39
N VAL A 58 7.59 -12.01 -11.84
CA VAL A 58 8.87 -12.26 -11.16
C VAL A 58 9.79 -11.04 -11.25
N ALA A 59 9.91 -10.41 -12.42
CA ALA A 59 10.66 -9.16 -12.58
C ALA A 59 10.07 -8.00 -11.77
N GLY A 60 8.77 -8.04 -11.53
CA GLY A 60 8.03 -7.06 -10.75
C GLY A 60 8.01 -7.25 -9.26
N ALA A 61 8.23 -8.48 -8.83
CA ALA A 61 8.28 -8.81 -7.43
C ALA A 61 9.41 -8.03 -6.75
N ASP A 62 10.57 -7.92 -7.40
CA ASP A 62 11.71 -7.16 -6.88
C ASP A 62 11.35 -5.68 -6.70
N VAL A 63 10.81 -5.05 -7.75
CA VAL A 63 10.35 -3.65 -7.72
C VAL A 63 9.26 -3.42 -6.66
N ALA A 64 8.30 -4.35 -6.54
CA ALA A 64 7.23 -4.24 -5.58
C ALA A 64 7.71 -4.45 -4.13
N ILE A 65 8.70 -5.33 -3.93
CA ILE A 65 9.34 -5.54 -2.63
C ILE A 65 10.08 -4.26 -2.23
N ASP A 66 10.91 -3.70 -3.10
CA ASP A 66 11.63 -2.45 -2.82
C ASP A 66 10.67 -1.33 -2.42
N GLU A 67 9.60 -1.11 -3.18
CA GLU A 67 8.64 -0.04 -2.88
C GLU A 67 7.87 -0.30 -1.57
N ILE A 68 7.58 -1.56 -1.20
CA ILE A 68 7.00 -1.88 0.11
C ILE A 68 7.97 -1.47 1.24
N TYR A 69 9.26 -1.73 1.10
CA TYR A 69 10.26 -1.36 2.11
C TYR A 69 10.47 0.15 2.16
N GLU A 70 10.52 0.84 1.01
CA GLU A 70 10.62 2.30 0.93
C GLU A 70 9.42 3.00 1.59
N LEU A 71 8.20 2.57 1.27
CA LEU A 71 6.99 3.12 1.89
C LEU A 71 6.94 2.85 3.39
N THR A 72 7.39 1.66 3.82
CA THR A 72 7.45 1.30 5.24
C THR A 72 8.50 2.13 5.97
N SER A 73 9.70 2.31 5.40
CA SER A 73 10.76 3.19 5.91
C SER A 73 10.24 4.62 6.09
N LEU A 74 9.60 5.16 5.04
CA LEU A 74 9.04 6.52 5.03
C LEU A 74 7.98 6.75 6.12
N LEU A 75 7.14 5.75 6.38
CA LEU A 75 6.03 5.86 7.33
C LEU A 75 6.44 5.54 8.77
N SER A 76 7.34 4.58 8.95
CA SER A 76 7.84 4.17 10.26
C SER A 76 8.96 5.05 10.80
N ASP A 77 9.54 5.90 9.93
CA ASP A 77 10.74 6.70 10.20
C ASP A 77 11.94 5.80 10.60
N ILE A 78 11.96 4.55 10.12
CA ILE A 78 13.10 3.62 10.21
C ILE A 78 13.89 3.73 8.92
N ASP A 79 15.22 3.75 9.02
CA ASP A 79 16.10 3.76 7.86
C ASP A 79 15.89 2.51 6.97
N ILE A 80 15.98 2.70 5.65
CA ILE A 80 15.71 1.64 4.68
C ILE A 80 16.69 0.46 4.82
N GLU A 81 17.97 0.74 5.12
CA GLU A 81 18.99 -0.29 5.27
C GLU A 81 18.69 -1.15 6.50
N GLU A 82 18.32 -0.52 7.62
CA GLU A 82 17.92 -1.23 8.84
C GLU A 82 16.65 -2.05 8.61
N LEU A 83 15.68 -1.50 7.87
CA LEU A 83 14.42 -2.19 7.58
C LEU A 83 14.68 -3.44 6.74
N SER A 84 15.46 -3.32 5.68
CA SER A 84 15.79 -4.41 4.74
C SER A 84 16.60 -5.53 5.38
N GLU A 85 17.40 -5.23 6.40
CA GLU A 85 18.23 -6.24 7.07
C GLU A 85 17.48 -7.01 8.18
N HIS A 86 16.41 -6.43 8.73
CA HIS A 86 15.81 -6.94 9.97
C HIS A 86 14.30 -7.18 9.91
N ALA A 87 13.56 -6.50 9.05
CA ALA A 87 12.13 -6.70 8.88
C ALA A 87 11.86 -7.66 7.71
N SER A 88 10.83 -8.47 7.85
CA SER A 88 10.32 -9.30 6.77
C SER A 88 9.32 -8.54 5.91
N LEU A 89 9.10 -9.02 4.68
CA LEU A 89 8.07 -8.50 3.79
C LEU A 89 6.67 -8.60 4.42
N ALA A 90 6.43 -9.66 5.21
CA ALA A 90 5.18 -9.86 5.94
C ALA A 90 4.94 -8.76 6.99
N GLU A 91 5.97 -8.40 7.77
CA GLU A 91 5.88 -7.32 8.76
C GLU A 91 5.65 -5.95 8.10
N CYS A 92 6.36 -5.67 7.00
CA CYS A 92 6.22 -4.42 6.25
C CYS A 92 4.82 -4.29 5.63
N SER A 93 4.34 -5.36 4.98
CA SER A 93 2.99 -5.37 4.38
C SER A 93 1.87 -5.28 5.43
N GLU A 94 2.00 -5.94 6.59
CA GLU A 94 1.07 -5.80 7.71
C GLU A 94 1.04 -4.35 8.23
N TYR A 95 2.22 -3.73 8.40
CA TYR A 95 2.33 -2.34 8.83
C TYR A 95 1.64 -1.37 7.86
N LEU A 96 1.87 -1.51 6.54
CA LEU A 96 1.23 -0.69 5.51
C LEU A 96 -0.29 -0.89 5.48
N LYS A 97 -0.76 -2.14 5.60
CA LYS A 97 -2.20 -2.45 5.70
C LYS A 97 -2.83 -1.74 6.89
N LEU A 98 -2.20 -1.82 8.07
CA LEU A 98 -2.71 -1.18 9.28
C LEU A 98 -2.67 0.34 9.18
N ALA A 99 -1.66 0.92 8.51
CA ALA A 99 -1.62 2.35 8.19
C ALA A 99 -2.80 2.76 7.30
N TRP A 100 -3.13 1.96 6.29
CA TRP A 100 -4.29 2.19 5.43
C TRP A 100 -5.61 2.16 6.20
N GLU A 101 -5.81 1.13 7.03
CA GLU A 101 -7.02 0.91 7.84
C GLU A 101 -7.18 1.92 8.97
N LYS A 102 -6.08 2.36 9.61
CA LYS A 102 -6.14 3.38 10.68
C LYS A 102 -6.59 4.74 10.16
N ASN A 103 -6.30 5.02 8.89
CA ASN A 103 -6.58 6.31 8.28
C ASN A 103 -7.89 6.34 7.49
N ASP A 104 -8.65 5.23 7.46
CA ASP A 104 -9.87 5.08 6.68
C ASP A 104 -9.70 5.54 5.22
N MET A 105 -8.58 5.17 4.61
CA MET A 105 -8.24 5.59 3.24
C MET A 105 -9.30 5.19 2.22
N ASN A 106 -9.99 4.06 2.43
CA ASN A 106 -11.14 3.66 1.62
C ASN A 106 -12.29 4.68 1.67
N ALA A 107 -12.57 5.26 2.84
CA ALA A 107 -13.59 6.30 2.98
C ALA A 107 -13.12 7.64 2.40
N ALA A 108 -11.85 7.99 2.61
CA ALA A 108 -11.24 9.18 2.02
C ALA A 108 -11.29 9.13 0.48
N LEU A 109 -10.90 8.01 -0.13
CA LEU A 109 -10.99 7.81 -1.58
C LEU A 109 -12.44 7.86 -2.09
N LYS A 110 -13.40 7.24 -1.39
CA LYS A 110 -14.84 7.35 -1.74
C LYS A 110 -15.32 8.79 -1.72
N ASN A 111 -14.97 9.57 -0.70
CA ASN A 111 -15.32 10.99 -0.63
C ASN A 111 -14.68 11.79 -1.78
N LEU A 112 -13.45 11.43 -2.18
CA LEU A 112 -12.80 12.00 -3.35
C LEU A 112 -13.52 11.61 -4.65
N THR A 113 -14.00 10.37 -4.81
CA THR A 113 -14.77 9.97 -6.01
C THR A 113 -16.05 10.79 -6.21
N GLY A 114 -16.65 11.28 -5.13
CA GLY A 114 -17.77 12.23 -5.19
C GLY A 114 -17.39 13.62 -5.70
N LEU A 115 -16.10 13.95 -5.72
CA LEU A 115 -15.52 15.19 -6.25
C LEU A 115 -14.85 15.00 -7.62
N ILE A 116 -14.81 13.76 -8.14
CA ILE A 116 -14.22 13.46 -9.45
C ILE A 116 -15.23 13.85 -10.55
N PRO A 117 -14.83 14.67 -11.53
CA PRO A 117 -15.69 15.03 -12.67
C PRO A 117 -16.22 13.78 -13.36
N PRO A 118 -17.46 13.77 -13.90
CA PRO A 118 -18.07 12.61 -14.55
C PRO A 118 -17.16 11.93 -15.60
N ALA A 119 -16.33 12.72 -16.28
CA ALA A 119 -15.36 12.25 -17.27
C ALA A 119 -14.28 11.29 -16.71
N ALA A 120 -13.95 11.36 -15.42
CA ALA A 120 -12.92 10.56 -14.77
C ALA A 120 -13.49 9.49 -13.80
N GLN A 121 -14.80 9.47 -13.58
CA GLN A 121 -15.44 8.53 -12.65
C GLN A 121 -15.32 7.08 -13.10
N GLN A 122 -15.40 6.81 -14.41
CA GLN A 122 -15.29 5.43 -14.93
C GLN A 122 -13.88 4.85 -14.74
N PHE A 123 -12.84 5.68 -14.88
CA PHE A 123 -11.46 5.27 -14.63
C PHE A 123 -11.26 4.88 -13.16
N VAL A 124 -11.71 5.72 -12.23
CA VAL A 124 -11.54 5.43 -10.79
C VAL A 124 -12.43 4.29 -10.31
N GLN A 125 -13.66 4.18 -10.79
CA GLN A 125 -14.53 3.02 -10.52
C GLN A 125 -13.89 1.71 -11.01
N SER A 126 -13.20 1.74 -12.15
CA SER A 126 -12.48 0.56 -12.65
C SER A 126 -11.32 0.15 -11.74
N ILE A 127 -10.61 1.10 -11.15
CA ILE A 127 -9.52 0.84 -10.19
C ILE A 127 -10.09 0.27 -8.89
N VAL A 128 -11.11 0.92 -8.31
CA VAL A 128 -11.74 0.50 -7.05
C VAL A 128 -12.38 -0.89 -7.16
N LYS A 129 -13.07 -1.17 -8.27
CA LYS A 129 -13.69 -2.49 -8.51
C LYS A 129 -12.63 -3.59 -8.56
N ARG A 130 -11.51 -3.35 -9.22
CA ARG A 130 -10.40 -4.31 -9.34
C ARG A 130 -9.69 -4.55 -8.02
N MET A 131 -9.48 -3.50 -7.21
CA MET A 131 -8.92 -3.65 -5.87
C MET A 131 -9.80 -4.51 -4.96
N ASN A 132 -11.13 -4.30 -5.00
CA ASN A 132 -12.05 -5.10 -4.19
C ASN A 132 -12.13 -6.57 -4.63
N GLN A 133 -11.96 -6.86 -5.93
CA GLN A 133 -11.92 -8.24 -6.43
C GLN A 133 -10.65 -8.96 -5.97
N ALA A 134 -9.49 -8.31 -6.03
CA ALA A 134 -8.22 -8.88 -5.57
C ALA A 134 -8.19 -9.18 -4.05
N LEU A 135 -9.02 -8.49 -3.26
CA LEU A 135 -9.18 -8.73 -1.82
C LEU A 135 -10.17 -9.85 -1.47
N GLN A 136 -10.98 -10.32 -2.44
CA GLN A 136 -11.99 -11.36 -2.23
C GLN A 136 -11.56 -12.75 -2.73
N GLU A 137 -10.43 -12.86 -3.43
CA GLU A 137 -9.88 -14.13 -3.93
C GLU A 137 -8.78 -14.72 -3.02
N GLN A 138 -8.85 -14.46 -1.70
CA GLN A 138 -8.09 -15.19 -0.68
C GLN A 138 -9.01 -15.98 0.26
#